data_AF-A0A8X6J538-F1
#
_entry.id   AF-A0A8X6J538-F1
#
_cell.length_a   1.000
_cell.length_b   1.000
_cell.length_c   1.000
_cell.angle_alpha   90.00
_cell.angle_beta   90.00
_cell.angle_gamma   90.00
#
_symmetry.space_group_name_H-M   'P 1'
#
loop_
_entity.id
_entity.type
_entity.pdbx_description
1 polymer ?
#
loop_
_entity_poly.entity_id
_entity_poly.type
_entity_poly.pdbx_seq_one_letter_code
_entity_poly.pdbx_strand_id
1 'polypeptide(L)'
;MCPKTNETENYLSMKSHVEDLSEPFPDLFSVLTEEKDSLLRWTSYTFPVEVSFISLDKDVKFVTAKATETNGSNQGQLEPVSVNCTVAYMSQCMPWNKCKDACCSMGASSYRWFHDGCCECVGSTCVNYGINESRCLECPPDKDQMTIEELNVITKDSVKSDDFSEETHKGGQDSQTKREEDFDEIQSIDT
;
A
#
# COMPACT_ATOMS: atom_id res chain seq x y z
N MET A 1 19.92 3.85 26.55
CA MET A 1 19.35 5.22 26.48
C MET A 1 18.85 5.41 25.07
N CYS A 2 17.54 5.31 24.84
CA CYS A 2 16.96 5.65 23.53
C CYS A 2 16.89 7.19 23.42
N PRO A 3 17.30 7.80 22.29
CA PRO A 3 17.13 9.23 22.10
C PRO A 3 15.64 9.57 22.06
N LYS A 4 15.25 10.67 22.72
CA LYS A 4 13.91 11.25 22.62
C LYS A 4 13.74 11.83 21.22
N THR A 5 12.79 11.31 20.46
CA THR A 5 12.35 11.90 19.20
C THR A 5 11.69 13.26 19.49
N ASN A 6 12.08 14.28 18.74
CA ASN A 6 11.36 15.55 18.70
C ASN A 6 10.02 15.28 18.02
N GLU A 7 8.98 15.05 18.80
CA GLU A 7 7.62 14.82 18.32
C GLU A 7 7.01 16.13 17.82
N THR A 8 7.34 16.45 16.57
CA THR A 8 6.34 16.97 15.65
C THR A 8 5.77 15.73 14.98
N GLU A 9 4.85 15.03 15.64
CA GLU A 9 4.24 13.82 15.08
C GLU A 9 3.53 14.18 13.78
N ASN A 10 4.12 13.77 12.66
CA ASN A 10 3.50 13.82 11.35
C ASN A 10 2.35 12.81 11.37
N TYR A 11 1.11 13.29 11.44
CA TYR A 11 -0.07 12.43 11.61
C TYR A 11 -0.28 11.53 10.39
N LEU A 12 0.15 11.98 9.21
CA LEU A 12 0.00 11.19 7.98
C LEU A 12 1.00 10.02 7.91
N SER A 13 2.15 10.13 8.57
CA SER A 13 3.14 9.04 8.63
C SER A 13 2.69 7.85 9.47
N MET A 14 1.68 8.04 10.34
CA MET A 14 1.08 6.97 11.14
C MET A 14 -0.16 6.34 10.49
N LYS A 15 -0.80 7.05 9.55
CA LYS A 15 -1.97 6.54 8.83
C LYS A 15 -1.53 5.83 7.56
N SER A 16 -2.01 4.61 7.35
CA SER A 16 -1.64 3.82 6.18
C SER A 16 -2.80 3.01 5.61
N HIS A 17 -2.67 2.71 4.32
CA HIS A 17 -3.42 1.69 3.64
C HIS A 17 -2.57 0.41 3.50
N VAL A 18 -3.21 -0.75 3.58
CA VAL A 18 -2.59 -2.06 3.40
C VAL A 18 -3.42 -2.95 2.50
N GLU A 19 -2.77 -3.75 1.66
CA GLU A 19 -3.41 -4.73 0.78
C GLU A 19 -2.46 -5.91 0.51
N ASP A 20 -3.02 -7.11 0.42
CA ASP A 20 -2.31 -8.32 -0.02
C ASP A 20 -2.21 -8.36 -1.55
N LEU A 21 -1.04 -8.72 -2.06
CA LEU A 21 -0.80 -8.81 -3.50
C LEU A 21 -1.28 -10.17 -4.03
N SER A 22 -1.99 -10.16 -5.16
CA SER A 22 -2.60 -11.37 -5.73
C SER A 22 -1.57 -12.35 -6.31
N GLU A 23 -0.42 -11.85 -6.77
CA GLU A 23 0.63 -12.63 -7.42
C GLU A 23 1.99 -12.40 -6.73
N PRO A 24 2.18 -12.92 -5.50
CA PRO A 24 3.43 -12.76 -4.78
C PRO A 24 4.54 -13.63 -5.38
N PHE A 25 5.78 -13.14 -5.35
CA PHE A 25 6.95 -13.92 -5.76
C PHE A 25 8.05 -13.83 -4.68
N PRO A 26 7.92 -14.59 -3.57
CA PRO A 26 8.74 -14.42 -2.38
C PRO A 26 10.25 -14.61 -2.62
N ASP A 27 10.64 -15.51 -3.52
CA ASP A 27 12.04 -15.78 -3.83
C ASP A 27 12.73 -14.56 -4.48
N LEU A 28 12.04 -13.85 -5.37
CA LEU A 28 12.52 -12.62 -6.00
C LEU A 28 12.68 -11.52 -4.95
N PHE A 29 11.66 -11.36 -4.09
CA PHE A 29 11.70 -10.37 -3.04
C PHE A 29 12.87 -10.62 -2.08
N SER A 30 13.09 -11.88 -1.69
CA SER A 30 14.22 -12.29 -0.86
C SER A 30 15.54 -11.91 -1.50
N VAL A 31 15.77 -12.27 -2.78
CA VAL A 31 17.02 -11.96 -3.50
C VAL A 31 17.24 -10.44 -3.65
N LEU A 32 16.19 -9.67 -3.94
CA LEU A 32 16.30 -8.21 -4.09
C LEU A 32 16.54 -7.47 -2.76
N THR A 33 16.25 -8.10 -1.63
CA THR A 33 16.33 -7.46 -0.30
C THR A 33 17.42 -8.03 0.60
N GLU A 34 18.09 -9.10 0.16
CA GLU A 34 19.24 -9.73 0.85
C GLU A 34 20.42 -8.77 0.98
N GLU A 35 20.73 -8.03 -0.09
CA GLU A 35 21.77 -7.02 -0.11
C GLU A 35 21.19 -5.61 -0.24
N LYS A 36 21.94 -4.62 0.24
CA LYS A 36 21.56 -3.22 0.11
C LYS A 36 21.62 -2.78 -1.35
N ASP A 37 20.55 -2.17 -1.85
CA ASP A 37 20.53 -1.60 -3.20
C ASP A 37 21.58 -0.48 -3.32
N SER A 38 22.54 -0.67 -4.20
CA SER A 38 23.67 0.25 -4.42
C SER A 38 23.23 1.63 -4.93
N LEU A 39 22.08 1.70 -5.60
CA LEU A 39 21.50 2.92 -6.12
C LEU A 39 20.52 3.57 -5.13
N LEU A 40 20.32 2.98 -3.95
CA LEU A 40 19.36 3.42 -2.95
C LEU A 40 17.97 3.67 -3.55
N ARG A 41 17.51 2.81 -4.46
CA ARG A 41 16.13 2.85 -4.99
C ARG A 41 15.13 2.41 -3.93
N TRP A 42 15.56 1.50 -3.05
CA TRP A 42 14.85 1.09 -1.85
C TRP A 42 15.82 0.83 -0.70
N THR A 43 15.30 0.79 0.52
CA THR A 43 16.03 0.39 1.74
C THR A 43 15.30 -0.75 2.42
N SER A 44 15.98 -1.89 2.60
CA SER A 44 15.43 -3.06 3.28
C SER A 44 15.72 -3.04 4.78
N TYR A 45 14.78 -3.58 5.56
CA TYR A 45 14.92 -3.82 7.00
C TYR A 45 14.47 -5.25 7.29
N THR A 46 15.30 -5.98 8.04
CA THR A 46 15.00 -7.34 8.48
C THR A 46 15.01 -7.41 9.99
N PHE A 47 13.95 -7.97 10.59
CA PHE A 47 13.81 -8.10 12.02
C PHE A 47 13.13 -9.42 12.39
N PRO A 48 13.46 -10.02 13.55
CA PRO A 48 12.83 -11.25 14.00
C PRO A 48 11.38 -10.99 14.43
N VAL A 49 10.48 -11.89 14.03
CA VAL A 49 9.07 -11.93 14.44
C VAL A 49 8.78 -13.30 15.02
N GLU A 50 8.17 -13.33 16.20
CA GLU A 50 7.73 -14.55 16.83
C GLU A 50 6.37 -14.98 16.26
N VAL A 51 6.35 -16.16 15.65
CA VAL A 51 5.11 -16.79 15.17
C VAL A 51 4.84 -18.05 15.98
N SER A 52 3.59 -18.20 16.41
CA SER A 52 3.10 -19.42 17.04
C SER A 52 2.20 -20.16 16.06
N PHE A 53 2.57 -21.40 15.75
CA PHE A 53 1.78 -22.22 14.85
C PHE A 53 0.59 -22.82 15.60
N ILE A 54 -0.63 -22.52 15.15
CA ILE A 54 -1.79 -23.35 15.49
C ILE A 54 -2.11 -24.16 14.24
N SER A 55 -1.72 -25.44 14.23
CA SER A 55 -2.12 -26.36 13.18
C SER A 55 -3.61 -26.69 13.37
N LEU A 56 -4.46 -25.97 12.64
CA LEU A 56 -5.83 -26.42 12.34
C LEU A 56 -5.74 -27.10 10.98
N ASP A 57 -6.08 -28.39 10.94
CA ASP A 57 -5.88 -29.28 9.82
C ASP A 57 -6.12 -28.62 8.44
N LYS A 58 -5.07 -28.70 7.60
CA LYS A 58 -4.98 -28.44 6.15
C LYS A 58 -4.68 -27.04 5.62
N ASP A 59 -4.63 -25.99 6.44
CA ASP A 59 -4.07 -24.70 6.01
C ASP A 59 -3.22 -24.09 7.14
N VAL A 60 -1.91 -23.92 6.90
CA VAL A 60 -1.00 -23.34 7.90
C VAL A 60 -1.30 -21.84 8.02
N LYS A 61 -2.16 -21.48 8.98
CA LYS A 61 -2.49 -20.10 9.30
C LYS A 61 -1.57 -19.59 10.42
N PHE A 62 -0.79 -18.56 10.13
CA PHE A 62 0.04 -17.88 11.13
C PHE A 62 -0.85 -17.19 12.16
N VAL A 63 -0.63 -17.47 13.45
CA VAL A 63 -1.28 -16.73 14.54
C VAL A 63 -0.22 -16.14 15.43
N THR A 64 -0.34 -14.83 15.66
CA THR A 64 0.55 -14.09 16.55
C THR A 64 0.32 -14.53 17.99
N ALA A 65 1.36 -15.01 18.66
CA ALA A 65 1.33 -15.20 20.10
C ALA A 65 1.30 -13.81 20.75
N LYS A 66 0.12 -13.37 21.20
CA LYS A 66 0.09 -12.36 22.26
C LYS A 66 0.47 -13.08 23.55
N ALA A 67 1.54 -12.62 24.19
CA ALA A 67 1.91 -13.04 25.54
C ALA A 67 0.77 -12.67 26.50
N THR A 68 -0.16 -13.60 26.68
CA THR A 68 -1.15 -13.56 27.75
C THR A 68 -0.81 -14.72 28.66
N GLU A 69 -0.28 -14.39 29.84
CA GLU A 69 -0.04 -15.35 30.90
C GLU A 69 -1.39 -15.93 31.34
N THR A 70 -1.74 -17.12 30.85
CA THR A 70 -2.84 -17.91 31.37
C THR A 70 -2.32 -19.21 31.94
N ASN A 71 -2.38 -19.29 33.26
CA ASN A 71 -2.19 -20.50 34.05
C ASN A 71 -3.09 -21.64 33.53
N GLY A 72 -2.47 -22.79 33.23
CA GLY A 72 -3.06 -24.11 33.38
C GLY A 72 -3.90 -24.64 32.22
N SER A 73 -3.29 -25.43 31.33
CA SER A 73 -3.74 -26.80 31.01
C SER A 73 -2.82 -27.44 29.95
N ASN A 74 -2.53 -28.73 30.13
CA ASN A 74 -1.65 -29.55 29.29
C ASN A 74 -2.15 -29.65 27.84
N GLN A 75 -1.57 -28.90 26.91
CA GLN A 75 -1.57 -29.21 25.47
C GLN A 75 -0.23 -28.79 24.88
N GLY A 76 0.31 -29.62 23.97
CA GLY A 76 1.71 -29.61 23.51
C GLY A 76 2.32 -28.22 23.34
N GLN A 77 3.36 -27.95 24.11
CA GLN A 77 4.16 -26.74 24.10
C GLN A 77 4.85 -26.62 22.73
N LEU A 78 4.19 -25.97 21.77
CA LEU A 78 4.79 -25.55 20.52
C LEU A 78 5.61 -24.30 20.83
N GLU A 79 6.93 -24.46 20.88
CA GLU A 79 7.87 -23.36 21.08
C GLU A 79 7.67 -22.30 19.97
N PRO A 80 7.60 -21.01 20.32
CA PRO A 80 7.48 -19.94 19.34
C PRO A 80 8.69 -19.97 18.42
N VAL A 81 8.45 -20.03 17.11
CA VAL A 81 9.53 -19.98 16.12
C VAL A 81 9.72 -18.53 15.72
N SER A 82 10.97 -18.07 15.81
CA SER A 82 11.35 -16.78 15.26
C SER A 82 11.60 -16.90 13.76
N VAL A 83 10.86 -16.13 12.98
CA VAL A 83 11.09 -15.97 11.54
C VAL A 83 11.54 -14.54 11.27
N ASN A 84 12.41 -14.34 10.29
CA ASN A 84 12.85 -13.01 9.91
C ASN A 84 11.81 -12.40 8.96
N CYS A 85 11.19 -11.30 9.37
CA CYS A 85 10.39 -10.45 8.50
C CYS A 85 11.31 -9.46 7.80
N THR A 86 11.19 -9.37 6.48
CA THR A 86 11.90 -8.37 5.66
C THR A 86 10.89 -7.45 5.01
N VAL A 87 11.13 -6.15 5.11
CA VAL A 87 10.36 -5.09 4.46
C VAL A 87 11.31 -4.22 3.64
N ALA A 88 10.83 -3.61 2.56
CA ALA A 88 11.59 -2.71 1.71
C ALA A 88 10.84 -1.41 1.47
N TYR A 89 11.44 -0.29 1.84
CA TYR A 89 10.89 1.04 1.63
C TYR A 89 11.43 1.63 0.34
N MET A 90 10.55 2.06 -0.56
CA MET A 90 10.96 2.85 -1.72
C MET A 90 11.56 4.17 -1.26
N SER A 91 12.62 4.64 -1.92
CA SER A 91 13.25 5.89 -1.49
C SER A 91 12.38 7.10 -1.81
N GLN A 92 11.71 7.09 -2.97
CA GLN A 92 10.81 8.14 -3.42
C GLN A 92 9.37 7.89 -2.97
N CYS A 93 8.74 8.96 -2.49
CA CYS A 93 7.32 9.02 -2.24
C CYS A 93 6.52 8.85 -3.55
N MET A 94 5.43 8.08 -3.52
CA MET A 94 4.64 7.80 -4.71
C MET A 94 3.14 7.62 -4.39
N PRO A 95 2.25 7.80 -5.38
CA PRO A 95 0.84 7.47 -5.21
C PRO A 95 0.66 5.98 -4.90
N TRP A 96 -0.37 5.65 -4.12
CA TRP A 96 -0.72 4.28 -3.76
C TRP A 96 -0.65 3.31 -4.94
N ASN A 97 -1.28 3.60 -6.08
CA ASN A 97 -1.31 2.64 -7.21
C ASN A 97 0.09 2.30 -7.72
N LYS A 98 1.02 3.28 -7.68
CA LYS A 98 2.42 3.05 -8.03
C LYS A 98 3.17 2.27 -6.96
N CYS A 99 2.81 2.45 -5.69
CA CYS A 99 3.33 1.62 -4.62
C CYS A 99 2.95 0.15 -4.82
N LYS A 100 1.68 -0.11 -5.13
CA LYS A 100 1.20 -1.45 -5.48
C LYS A 100 1.99 -2.05 -6.64
N ASP A 101 2.08 -1.36 -7.77
CA ASP A 101 2.83 -1.82 -8.96
C ASP A 101 4.30 -2.12 -8.64
N ALA A 102 4.93 -1.24 -7.85
CA ALA A 102 6.34 -1.39 -7.47
C ALA A 102 6.56 -2.60 -6.56
N CYS A 103 5.69 -2.82 -5.57
CA CYS A 103 5.78 -3.98 -4.69
C CYS A 103 5.44 -5.29 -5.40
N CYS A 104 4.48 -5.28 -6.33
CA CYS A 104 4.26 -6.41 -7.24
C CYS A 104 5.53 -6.75 -8.03
N SER A 105 6.18 -5.74 -8.61
CA SER A 105 7.39 -5.93 -9.42
C SER A 105 8.59 -6.42 -8.60
N MET A 106 8.64 -6.11 -7.30
CA MET A 106 9.64 -6.65 -6.37
C MET A 106 9.33 -8.08 -5.90
N GLY A 107 8.14 -8.62 -6.18
CA GLY A 107 7.71 -9.94 -5.70
C GLY A 107 7.23 -9.96 -4.25
N ALA A 108 6.89 -8.80 -3.68
CA ALA A 108 6.40 -8.73 -2.30
C ALA A 108 5.07 -9.51 -2.12
N SER A 109 4.74 -9.85 -0.88
CA SER A 109 3.46 -10.53 -0.57
C SER A 109 2.33 -9.57 -0.24
N SER A 110 2.67 -8.42 0.31
CA SER A 110 1.74 -7.34 0.56
C SER A 110 2.47 -6.00 0.49
N TYR A 111 1.72 -4.91 0.57
CA TYR A 111 2.31 -3.58 0.69
C TYR A 111 1.55 -2.74 1.71
N ARG A 112 2.26 -1.73 2.22
CA ARG A 112 1.70 -0.65 3.01
C ARG A 112 2.04 0.67 2.34
N TRP A 113 1.02 1.49 2.15
CA TRP A 113 1.17 2.86 1.67
C TRP A 113 0.79 3.84 2.76
N PHE A 114 1.71 4.69 3.17
CA PHE A 114 1.48 5.73 4.17
C PHE A 114 0.88 6.97 3.52
N HIS A 115 0.09 7.74 4.29
CA HIS A 115 -0.60 8.92 3.76
C HIS A 115 0.35 10.09 3.44
N ASP A 116 1.61 10.02 3.86
CA ASP A 116 2.69 10.91 3.42
C ASP A 116 3.25 10.56 2.03
N GLY A 117 2.84 9.42 1.45
CA GLY A 117 3.27 8.90 0.16
C GLY A 117 4.35 7.82 0.24
N CYS A 118 4.81 7.45 1.43
CA CYS A 118 5.83 6.44 1.59
C CYS A 118 5.29 5.04 1.26
N CYS A 119 6.09 4.25 0.55
CA CYS A 119 5.74 2.91 0.10
C CYS A 119 6.62 1.85 0.76
N GLU A 120 6.00 0.90 1.45
CA GLU A 120 6.63 -0.26 2.08
C GLU A 120 6.15 -1.53 1.38
N CYS A 121 7.09 -2.27 0.79
CA CYS A 121 6.86 -3.60 0.26
C CYS A 121 7.18 -4.65 1.32
N VAL A 122 6.26 -5.57 1.56
CA VAL A 122 6.28 -6.47 2.72
C VAL A 122 6.47 -7.92 2.27
N GLY A 123 7.46 -8.59 2.87
CA GLY A 123 7.76 -10.00 2.61
C GLY A 123 6.72 -10.97 3.19
N SER A 124 6.73 -12.21 2.69
CA SER A 124 5.75 -13.26 3.05
C SER A 124 5.80 -13.69 4.52
N THR A 125 6.91 -13.48 5.21
CA THR A 125 7.14 -13.88 6.61
C THR A 125 6.71 -12.81 7.62
N CYS A 126 6.27 -11.65 7.14
CA CYS A 126 5.87 -10.54 7.98
C CYS A 126 4.45 -10.71 8.50
N VAL A 127 4.27 -10.36 9.78
CA VAL A 127 2.96 -10.32 10.43
C VAL A 127 2.46 -8.87 10.46
N ASN A 128 1.16 -8.64 10.30
CA ASN A 128 0.52 -7.31 10.34
C ASN A 128 1.07 -6.28 9.35
N TYR A 129 1.50 -6.71 8.15
CA TYR A 129 2.00 -5.81 7.10
C TYR A 129 3.24 -4.99 7.52
N GLY A 130 4.24 -5.64 8.10
CA GLY A 130 5.55 -5.02 8.33
C GLY A 130 5.57 -4.00 9.48
N ILE A 131 6.32 -2.91 9.29
CA ILE A 131 6.55 -1.87 10.31
C ILE A 131 5.57 -0.73 10.07
N ASN A 132 4.70 -0.43 11.03
CA ASN A 132 3.73 0.68 10.93
C ASN A 132 4.37 2.05 11.20
N GLU A 133 5.43 2.38 10.47
CA GLU A 133 6.15 3.65 10.51
C GLU A 133 6.72 3.96 9.13
N SER A 134 6.51 5.17 8.63
CA SER A 134 7.08 5.65 7.37
C SER A 134 8.61 5.85 7.50
N ARG A 135 9.37 5.29 6.54
CA ARG A 135 10.85 5.29 6.56
C ARG A 135 11.50 5.61 5.21
N CYS A 136 10.73 6.14 4.26
CA CYS A 136 11.23 6.53 2.95
C CYS A 136 12.20 7.72 3.06
N LEU A 137 13.19 7.79 2.16
CA LEU A 137 14.27 8.78 2.24
C LEU A 137 13.87 10.17 1.72
N GLU A 138 12.98 10.24 0.72
CA GLU A 138 12.67 11.46 -0.03
C GLU A 138 11.19 11.86 0.10
N CYS A 139 10.59 11.60 1.26
CA CYS A 139 9.21 12.01 1.54
C CYS A 139 9.17 13.36 2.27
N PRO A 140 8.34 14.32 1.80
CA PRO A 140 8.18 15.59 2.49
C PRO A 140 7.60 15.41 3.90
N PRO A 141 8.02 16.23 4.89
CA PRO A 141 7.25 16.38 6.12
C PRO A 141 5.87 17.01 5.80
N ASP A 142 4.86 16.62 6.58
CA ASP A 142 3.42 16.80 6.32
C ASP A 142 2.93 18.03 5.55
N LYS A 143 1.91 17.81 4.69
CA LYS A 143 1.19 18.85 3.93
C LYS A 143 0.43 19.84 4.80
N ASP A 144 0.10 19.47 6.04
CA ASP A 144 -0.54 20.37 7.00
C ASP A 144 0.41 21.46 7.52
N GLN A 145 1.70 21.37 7.17
CA GLN A 145 2.71 22.40 7.40
C GLN A 145 3.19 23.07 6.10
N MET A 146 2.67 22.66 4.93
CA MET A 146 3.06 23.24 3.66
C MET A 146 2.39 24.60 3.47
N THR A 147 3.21 25.59 3.12
CA THR A 147 2.72 26.91 2.75
C THR A 147 1.90 26.81 1.46
N ILE A 148 0.96 27.74 1.25
CA ILE A 148 0.18 27.85 0.00
C ILE A 148 1.12 27.94 -1.23
N GLU A 149 2.33 28.46 -1.03
CA GLU A 149 3.38 28.55 -2.04
C GLU A 149 3.92 27.16 -2.45
N GLU A 150 4.09 26.24 -1.50
CA GLU A 150 4.59 24.88 -1.77
C GLU A 150 3.52 23.97 -2.42
N LEU A 151 2.24 24.14 -2.06
CA LEU A 151 1.13 23.47 -2.77
C LEU A 151 1.04 23.91 -4.25
N ASN A 152 1.35 25.17 -4.52
CA ASN A 152 1.29 25.75 -5.86
C ASN A 152 2.47 25.33 -6.76
N VAL A 153 3.57 24.84 -6.19
CA VAL A 153 4.69 24.26 -6.96
C VAL A 153 4.32 22.86 -7.45
N ILE A 154 3.73 22.02 -6.58
CA ILE A 154 3.36 20.63 -6.90
C ILE A 154 2.24 20.56 -7.95
N THR A 155 1.31 21.50 -7.94
CA THR A 155 0.19 21.53 -8.90
C THR A 155 0.59 22.01 -10.30
N LYS A 156 1.74 22.68 -10.45
CA LYS A 156 2.20 23.19 -11.77
C LYS A 156 2.87 22.13 -12.64
N ASP A 157 3.44 21.08 -12.04
CA ASP A 157 4.08 20.01 -12.82
C ASP A 157 3.06 19.05 -13.46
N SER A 158 1.80 19.05 -13.01
CA SER A 158 0.73 18.20 -13.56
C SER A 158 0.05 18.74 -14.83
N VAL A 159 0.37 19.97 -15.27
CA VAL A 159 -0.25 20.59 -16.46
C VAL A 159 0.78 20.78 -17.57
N LYS A 160 1.30 19.67 -18.11
CA LYS A 160 2.08 19.74 -19.36
C LYS A 160 1.97 18.47 -20.22
N SER A 161 0.74 18.09 -20.51
CA SER A 161 0.29 17.33 -21.69
C SER A 161 -1.23 17.37 -21.55
N ASP A 162 -1.98 18.16 -22.33
CA ASP A 162 -2.29 17.81 -23.70
C ASP A 162 -2.59 19.06 -24.53
N ASP A 163 -1.94 19.14 -25.69
CA ASP A 163 -2.27 20.02 -26.80
C ASP A 163 -2.88 19.14 -27.90
N PHE A 164 -4.19 19.25 -28.14
CA PHE A 164 -4.73 19.27 -29.50
C PHE A 164 -6.15 19.83 -29.56
N SER A 165 -6.30 20.77 -30.50
CA SER A 165 -7.46 21.54 -30.93
C SER A 165 -8.68 20.74 -31.39
N GLU A 166 -9.90 21.32 -31.26
CA GLU A 166 -10.70 21.75 -32.42
C GLU A 166 -11.87 22.68 -32.02
N GLU A 167 -11.98 23.81 -32.73
CA GLU A 167 -13.15 24.70 -32.73
C GLU A 167 -14.29 24.09 -33.57
N THR A 168 -15.56 24.25 -33.18
CA THR A 168 -16.60 24.75 -34.10
C THR A 168 -17.92 25.14 -33.43
N HIS A 169 -18.63 26.01 -34.16
CA HIS A 169 -19.70 26.93 -33.78
C HIS A 169 -21.14 26.37 -33.64
N LYS A 170 -21.92 27.08 -32.80
CA LYS A 170 -23.30 27.62 -32.93
C LYS A 170 -24.55 26.72 -33.04
N GLY A 171 -25.56 27.17 -32.28
CA GLY A 171 -27.01 26.94 -32.46
C GLY A 171 -27.57 26.04 -31.35
N GLY A 172 -28.60 26.37 -30.55
CA GLY A 172 -29.72 27.27 -30.70
C GLY A 172 -31.02 26.50 -30.42
N GLN A 173 -31.73 26.90 -29.36
CA GLN A 173 -33.16 26.65 -29.07
C GLN A 173 -33.66 25.33 -28.43
N ASP A 174 -34.16 25.52 -27.20
CA ASP A 174 -35.51 25.24 -26.68
C ASP A 174 -36.07 23.80 -26.51
N SER A 175 -36.35 23.55 -25.21
CA SER A 175 -37.64 23.15 -24.63
C SER A 175 -38.13 21.70 -24.70
N GLN A 176 -38.34 21.16 -23.48
CA GLN A 176 -39.48 20.33 -23.04
C GLN A 176 -39.58 18.92 -23.68
N THR A 177 -39.97 17.82 -23.03
CA THR A 177 -40.58 17.52 -21.73
C THR A 177 -40.81 15.99 -21.72
N LYS A 178 -40.88 15.38 -20.52
CA LYS A 178 -41.52 14.09 -20.18
C LYS A 178 -40.91 12.75 -20.66
N ARG A 179 -40.41 12.04 -19.65
CA ARG A 179 -40.50 10.57 -19.50
C ARG A 179 -41.93 10.19 -19.10
N GLU A 180 -42.45 9.14 -19.72
CA GLU A 180 -43.49 8.17 -19.30
C GLU A 180 -43.50 7.12 -20.43
N GLU A 181 -42.85 5.96 -20.25
CA GLU A 181 -43.45 4.68 -19.80
C GLU A 181 -44.51 4.13 -20.77
N ASP A 182 -44.15 3.09 -21.54
CA ASP A 182 -44.85 1.79 -21.67
C ASP A 182 -44.14 0.99 -22.79
N PHE A 183 -43.63 -0.21 -22.54
CA PHE A 183 -44.34 -1.49 -22.37
C PHE A 183 -44.55 -2.22 -23.71
N ASP A 184 -43.75 -3.27 -23.83
CA ASP A 184 -43.97 -4.55 -24.49
C ASP A 184 -44.42 -4.63 -25.97
N GLU A 185 -43.61 -5.47 -26.65
CA GLU A 185 -44.02 -6.61 -27.45
C GLU A 185 -43.97 -6.52 -28.98
N ILE A 186 -43.58 -7.69 -29.52
CA ILE A 186 -43.78 -8.22 -30.88
C ILE A 186 -42.65 -7.86 -31.85
N GLN A 187 -41.63 -8.71 -31.91
CA GLN A 187 -41.49 -9.89 -32.79
C GLN A 187 -41.20 -9.53 -34.26
N SER A 188 -40.18 -10.23 -34.77
CA SER A 188 -40.02 -10.68 -36.17
C SER A 188 -39.81 -9.57 -37.22
N ILE A 189 -39.00 -9.70 -38.28
CA ILE A 189 -38.33 -10.84 -38.92
C ILE A 189 -37.24 -10.21 -39.82
N ASP A 190 -36.25 -11.03 -40.21
CA ASP A 190 -35.24 -10.80 -41.25
C ASP A 190 -35.71 -10.01 -42.49
N THR A 191 -34.83 -9.16 -43.02
CA THR A 191 -34.23 -9.26 -44.37
C THR A 191 -33.06 -8.29 -44.48
#